data_AF-F4L4F5-F1
#
_entry.id   AF-F4L4F5-F1
#
_cell.length_a   1.000
_cell.length_b   1.000
_cell.length_c   1.000
_cell.angle_alpha   90.00
_cell.angle_beta   90.00
_cell.angle_gamma   90.00
#
_symmetry.space_group_name_H-M   'P 1'
#
loop_
_entity.id
_entity.type
_entity.pdbx_description
1 polymer ?
#
loop_
_entity_poly.entity_id
_entity_poly.type
_entity_poly.pdbx_seq_one_letter_code
_entity_poly.pdbx_strand_id
1 'polypeptide(L)'
;MEVKNQKTIAVIFSIVLLGIVLSPVVENWRKTPQDNFPLSYYPMFSKKREATYTLRYLVGYDSAQQRHHIPYHYIGSGGFNQVRRQINKQCKKGKSDKLAKKVARRLAKTKDAPFANLERVEVVKGTYDFETYFSKGDKTPLKEKVLSTQNIVKP
;
A
#
# COMPACT_ATOMS: atom_id res chain seq x y z
N MET A 1 37.87 -36.15 35.41
CA MET A 1 36.98 -35.13 36.02
C MET A 1 36.55 -34.05 35.01
N GLU A 2 36.47 -34.39 33.71
CA GLU A 2 36.31 -33.41 32.60
C GLU A 2 34.87 -33.38 32.03
N VAL A 3 34.21 -34.55 32.02
CA VAL A 3 32.86 -34.76 31.46
C VAL A 3 31.78 -33.97 32.20
N LYS A 4 31.93 -33.77 33.51
CA LYS A 4 30.93 -33.04 34.34
C LYS A 4 30.85 -31.56 33.95
N ASN A 5 31.98 -30.98 33.54
CA ASN A 5 32.05 -29.58 33.13
C ASN A 5 31.41 -29.37 31.74
N GLN A 6 31.64 -30.30 30.80
CA GLN A 6 31.04 -30.26 29.47
C GLN A 6 29.50 -30.34 29.50
N LYS A 7 28.94 -31.20 30.36
CA LYS A 7 27.47 -31.30 30.53
C LYS A 7 26.87 -30.02 31.08
N THR A 8 27.50 -29.42 32.08
CA THR A 8 27.07 -28.13 32.65
C THR A 8 27.11 -27.02 31.60
N ILE A 9 28.20 -26.94 30.81
CA ILE A 9 28.35 -25.97 29.73
C ILE A 9 27.25 -26.16 28.67
N ALA A 10 26.98 -27.40 28.26
CA ALA A 10 25.93 -27.71 27.28
C ALA A 10 24.53 -27.31 27.77
N VAL A 11 24.23 -27.54 29.05
CA VAL A 11 22.97 -27.12 29.66
C VAL A 11 22.83 -25.60 29.68
N ILE A 12 23.87 -24.88 30.12
CA ILE A 12 23.86 -23.41 30.13
C ILE A 12 23.68 -22.87 28.71
N PHE A 13 24.41 -23.39 27.74
CA PHE A 13 24.30 -22.98 26.34
C PHE A 13 22.89 -23.24 25.78
N SER A 14 22.29 -24.38 26.11
CA SER A 14 20.92 -24.72 25.69
C SER A 14 19.89 -23.77 26.29
N ILE A 15 20.02 -23.42 27.57
CA ILE A 15 19.14 -22.46 28.25
C ILE A 15 19.26 -21.07 27.60
N VAL A 16 20.49 -20.62 27.33
CA VAL A 16 20.73 -19.32 26.68
C VAL A 16 20.14 -19.31 25.27
N LEU A 17 20.37 -20.34 24.46
CA LEU A 17 19.82 -20.44 23.11
C LEU A 17 18.29 -20.43 23.12
N LEU A 18 17.68 -21.19 24.04
CA LEU A 18 16.22 -21.24 24.20
C LEU A 18 15.66 -19.88 24.63
N GLY A 19 16.35 -19.18 25.53
CA GLY A 19 16.03 -17.80 25.91
C GLY A 19 16.08 -16.83 24.73
N ILE A 20 17.09 -16.96 23.85
CA ILE A 20 17.22 -16.16 22.63
C ILE A 20 16.09 -16.46 21.63
N VAL A 21 15.74 -17.73 21.42
CA VAL A 21 14.64 -18.11 20.52
C VAL A 21 13.28 -17.62 21.04
N LEU A 22 13.08 -17.62 22.36
CA LEU A 22 11.84 -17.17 22.99
C LEU A 22 11.79 -15.65 23.26
N SER A 23 12.89 -14.93 23.11
CA SER A 23 12.93 -13.49 23.42
C SER A 23 11.88 -12.65 22.66
N PRO A 24 11.49 -12.96 21.41
CA PRO A 24 10.46 -12.20 20.70
C PRO A 24 9.07 -12.33 21.32
N VAL A 25 8.81 -13.32 22.18
CA VAL A 25 7.50 -13.49 22.83
C VAL A 25 7.16 -12.26 23.69
N VAL A 26 8.17 -11.57 24.24
CA VAL A 26 8.01 -10.34 25.03
C VAL A 26 7.33 -9.22 24.23
N GLU A 27 7.52 -9.19 22.91
CA GLU A 27 6.93 -8.20 22.01
C GLU A 27 5.38 -8.28 21.98
N ASN A 28 4.78 -9.44 22.31
CA ASN A 28 3.32 -9.58 22.42
C ASN A 28 2.71 -8.63 23.45
N TRP A 29 3.46 -8.26 24.50
CA TRP A 29 2.98 -7.37 25.56
C TRP A 29 3.38 -5.91 25.36
N ARG A 30 4.14 -5.58 24.29
CA ARG A 30 4.51 -4.19 24.00
C ARG A 30 3.38 -3.46 23.28
N LYS A 31 3.15 -2.19 23.65
CA LYS A 31 2.21 -1.30 22.94
C LYS A 31 2.63 -1.07 21.48
N THR A 32 3.93 -1.03 21.22
CA THR A 32 4.53 -0.84 19.89
C THR A 32 5.64 -1.88 19.69
N PRO A 33 5.30 -3.10 19.25
CA PRO A 33 6.28 -4.16 19.08
C PRO A 33 7.26 -3.84 17.96
N GLN A 34 8.50 -4.31 18.10
CA GLN A 34 9.57 -4.15 17.11
C GLN A 34 9.82 -5.46 16.36
N ASP A 35 9.94 -5.38 15.04
CA ASP A 35 10.25 -6.51 14.17
C ASP A 35 11.63 -6.27 13.53
N ASN A 36 12.67 -6.92 14.06
CA ASN A 36 14.06 -6.78 13.62
C ASN A 36 14.69 -8.16 13.36
N PHE A 37 15.47 -8.26 12.28
CA PHE A 37 16.25 -9.46 11.95
C PHE A 37 17.47 -9.61 12.89
N PRO A 38 17.88 -10.83 13.32
CA PRO A 38 17.40 -12.15 12.89
C PRO A 38 16.24 -12.75 13.68
N LEU A 39 15.91 -12.20 14.86
CA LEU A 39 14.85 -12.70 15.74
C LEU A 39 13.58 -11.86 15.53
N SER A 40 12.99 -12.00 14.34
CA SER A 40 11.83 -11.21 13.95
C SER A 40 10.61 -11.59 14.80
N TYR A 41 9.99 -10.57 15.39
CA TYR A 41 8.63 -10.68 15.89
C TYR A 41 7.71 -10.63 14.67
N TYR A 42 7.03 -11.72 14.35
CA TYR A 42 6.26 -11.87 13.10
C TYR A 42 4.74 -11.73 13.31
N PRO A 43 4.20 -10.52 13.56
CA PRO A 43 2.79 -10.31 13.82
C PRO A 43 1.93 -10.33 12.54
N MET A 44 2.48 -10.74 11.39
CA MET A 44 1.78 -10.66 10.10
C MET A 44 0.43 -11.39 10.07
N PHE A 45 0.22 -12.33 11.00
CA PHE A 45 -1.02 -13.10 11.16
C PHE A 45 -1.81 -12.78 12.44
N SER A 46 -1.17 -12.26 13.50
CA SER A 46 -1.81 -12.02 14.79
C SER A 46 -2.31 -10.59 14.98
N LYS A 47 -1.72 -9.61 14.29
CA LYS A 47 -2.18 -8.22 14.39
C LYS A 47 -3.49 -8.05 13.63
N LYS A 48 -4.56 -7.72 14.36
CA LYS A 48 -5.85 -7.34 13.77
C LYS A 48 -5.61 -6.21 12.76
N ARG A 49 -5.86 -6.50 11.49
CA ARG A 49 -5.84 -5.48 10.44
C ARG A 49 -7.04 -4.57 10.66
N GLU A 50 -6.87 -3.28 10.38
CA GLU A 50 -8.01 -2.36 10.32
C GLU A 50 -9.02 -2.91 9.30
N ALA A 51 -10.31 -2.77 9.58
CA ALA A 51 -11.37 -3.24 8.68
C ALA A 51 -11.40 -2.46 7.37
N THR A 52 -10.85 -1.23 7.36
CA THR A 52 -10.87 -0.35 6.19
C THR A 52 -9.48 -0.02 5.67
N TYR A 53 -9.42 0.33 4.38
CA TYR A 53 -8.21 0.80 3.73
C TYR A 53 -8.46 2.07 2.96
N THR A 54 -7.61 3.08 3.18
CA THR A 54 -7.65 4.33 2.41
C THR A 54 -6.50 4.38 1.43
N LEU A 55 -6.82 4.53 0.15
CA LEU A 55 -5.83 4.73 -0.91
C LEU A 55 -6.14 5.97 -1.76
N ARG A 56 -5.12 6.40 -2.50
CA ARG A 56 -5.22 7.49 -3.47
C ARG A 56 -4.84 6.97 -4.84
N TYR A 57 -5.66 7.26 -5.83
CA TYR A 57 -5.54 6.75 -7.20
C TYR A 57 -6.10 7.78 -8.17
N LEU A 58 -5.94 7.51 -9.46
CA LEU A 58 -6.48 8.33 -10.53
C LEU A 58 -7.57 7.58 -11.27
N VAL A 59 -8.61 8.32 -11.63
CA VAL A 59 -9.69 7.84 -12.51
C VAL A 59 -9.87 8.82 -13.65
N GLY A 60 -10.17 8.31 -14.83
CA GLY A 60 -10.55 9.09 -16.00
C GLY A 60 -12.04 8.97 -16.29
N TYR A 61 -12.58 9.96 -16.99
CA TYR A 61 -13.93 9.92 -17.54
C TYR A 61 -13.89 10.19 -19.03
N ASP A 62 -14.65 9.42 -19.80
CA ASP A 62 -14.89 9.68 -21.22
C ASP A 62 -16.11 10.59 -21.44
N SER A 63 -16.46 10.81 -22.72
CA SER A 63 -17.60 11.64 -23.13
C SER A 63 -18.94 11.11 -22.61
N ALA A 64 -19.07 9.80 -22.40
CA ALA A 64 -20.25 9.17 -21.82
C ALA A 64 -20.27 9.26 -20.27
N GLN A 65 -19.32 9.97 -19.67
CA GLN A 65 -19.08 10.01 -18.22
C GLN A 65 -18.83 8.62 -17.61
N GLN A 66 -18.39 7.65 -18.42
CA GLN A 66 -17.99 6.34 -17.92
C GLN A 66 -16.64 6.45 -17.22
N ARG A 67 -16.56 5.84 -16.04
CA ARG A 67 -15.40 5.91 -15.16
C ARG A 67 -14.40 4.82 -15.48
N HIS A 68 -13.13 5.21 -15.68
CA HIS A 68 -12.02 4.31 -15.98
C HIS A 68 -10.91 4.46 -14.94
N HIS A 69 -10.47 3.36 -14.32
CA HIS A 69 -9.29 3.40 -13.44
C HIS A 69 -8.02 3.57 -14.25
N ILE A 70 -7.20 4.58 -13.92
CA ILE A 70 -5.96 4.84 -14.66
C ILE A 70 -4.86 3.89 -14.17
N PRO A 71 -4.27 3.07 -15.06
CA PRO A 71 -3.16 2.18 -14.71
C PRO A 71 -1.93 2.94 -14.20
N TYR A 72 -1.16 2.30 -13.33
CA TYR A 72 -0.02 2.92 -12.66
C TYR A 72 1.07 3.42 -13.62
N HIS A 73 1.24 2.77 -14.78
CA HIS A 73 2.27 3.12 -15.77
C HIS A 73 2.02 4.49 -16.43
N TYR A 74 0.77 4.95 -16.53
CA TYR A 74 0.49 6.34 -16.96
C TYR A 74 0.87 7.37 -15.88
N ILE A 75 1.00 6.94 -14.63
CA ILE A 75 1.24 7.82 -13.47
C ILE A 75 2.75 7.94 -13.17
N GLY A 76 3.49 6.84 -13.22
CA GLY A 76 4.92 6.77 -12.93
C GLY A 76 5.62 5.60 -13.63
N SER A 77 6.95 5.64 -13.68
CA SER A 77 7.79 4.64 -14.38
C SER A 77 8.27 3.50 -13.49
N GLY A 78 7.97 3.52 -12.20
CA GLY A 78 8.36 2.47 -11.25
C GLY A 78 7.34 1.33 -11.17
N GLY A 79 7.62 0.34 -10.32
CA GLY A 79 6.67 -0.73 -10.03
C GLY A 79 5.39 -0.23 -9.34
N PHE A 80 4.31 -1.01 -9.42
CA PHE A 80 2.98 -0.66 -8.89
C PHE A 80 3.02 -0.06 -7.47
N ASN A 81 3.69 -0.74 -6.53
CA ASN A 81 3.79 -0.29 -5.14
C ASN A 81 4.60 1.00 -4.97
N GLN A 82 5.65 1.19 -5.78
CA GLN A 82 6.45 2.41 -5.77
C GLN A 82 5.62 3.59 -6.26
N VAL A 83 4.90 3.43 -7.37
CA VAL A 83 4.01 4.47 -7.91
C VAL A 83 2.88 4.78 -6.92
N ARG A 84 2.26 3.77 -6.32
CA ARG A 84 1.25 3.94 -5.25
C ARG A 84 1.77 4.78 -4.09
N ARG A 85 2.99 4.51 -3.60
CA ARG A 85 3.64 5.30 -2.54
C ARG A 85 3.92 6.74 -2.99
N GLN A 86 4.34 6.94 -4.24
CA GLN A 86 4.58 8.27 -4.80
C GLN A 86 3.30 9.10 -4.91
N ILE A 87 2.20 8.52 -5.40
CA ILE A 87 0.87 9.17 -5.45
C ILE A 87 0.48 9.63 -4.05
N ASN A 88 0.56 8.73 -3.07
CA ASN A 88 0.22 9.03 -1.69
C ASN A 88 1.07 10.18 -1.12
N LYS A 89 2.40 10.14 -1.35
CA LYS A 89 3.34 11.19 -0.91
C LYS A 89 3.01 12.54 -1.54
N GLN A 90 2.72 12.58 -2.85
CA GLN A 90 2.40 13.84 -3.54
C GLN A 90 1.08 14.44 -3.06
N CYS A 91 0.04 13.63 -2.92
CA CYS A 91 -1.26 14.11 -2.45
C CYS A 91 -1.21 14.59 -0.99
N LYS A 92 -0.49 13.88 -0.11
CA LYS A 92 -0.29 14.34 1.28
C LYS A 92 0.46 15.69 1.35
N LYS A 93 1.29 16.00 0.35
CA LYS A 93 1.99 17.29 0.22
C LYS A 93 1.18 18.36 -0.53
N GLY A 94 -0.12 18.14 -0.77
CA GLY A 94 -0.98 19.08 -1.50
C GLY A 94 -0.65 19.21 -2.99
N LYS A 95 0.04 18.21 -3.59
CA LYS A 95 0.47 18.25 -4.99
C LYS A 95 -0.43 17.43 -5.92
N SER A 96 -1.71 17.26 -5.57
CA SER A 96 -2.68 16.50 -6.38
C SER A 96 -2.91 17.15 -7.74
N ASP A 97 -3.04 18.47 -7.83
CA ASP A 97 -3.26 19.18 -9.11
C ASP A 97 -2.08 19.00 -10.07
N LYS A 98 -0.85 19.10 -9.55
CA LYS A 98 0.37 18.87 -10.34
C LYS A 98 0.44 17.43 -10.87
N LEU A 99 0.00 16.46 -10.05
CA LEU A 99 -0.09 15.06 -10.46
C LEU A 99 -1.15 14.87 -11.55
N ALA A 100 -2.36 15.41 -11.35
CA ALA A 100 -3.45 15.36 -12.33
C ALA A 100 -3.01 15.95 -13.68
N LYS A 101 -2.42 17.15 -13.67
CA LYS A 101 -1.88 17.82 -14.88
C LYS A 101 -0.80 17.01 -15.58
N LYS A 102 0.09 16.36 -14.84
CA LYS A 102 1.12 15.49 -15.42
C LYS A 102 0.49 14.29 -16.12
N VAL A 103 -0.49 13.64 -15.49
CA VAL A 103 -1.14 12.45 -16.06
C VAL A 103 -2.03 12.82 -17.24
N ALA A 104 -2.79 13.91 -17.16
CA ALA A 104 -3.59 14.42 -18.28
C ALA A 104 -2.75 14.65 -19.54
N ARG A 105 -1.55 15.23 -19.41
CA ARG A 105 -0.62 15.41 -20.55
C ARG A 105 -0.11 14.10 -21.16
N ARG A 106 -0.02 13.03 -20.37
CA ARG A 106 0.37 11.70 -20.88
C ARG A 106 -0.80 11.04 -21.59
N LEU A 107 -1.99 11.10 -20.98
CA LEU A 107 -3.22 10.59 -21.55
C LEU A 107 -3.58 11.32 -22.86
N ALA A 108 -3.35 12.63 -22.97
CA ALA A 108 -3.56 13.39 -24.20
C ALA A 108 -2.75 12.87 -25.41
N LYS A 109 -1.67 12.12 -25.16
CA LYS A 109 -0.79 11.56 -26.21
C LYS A 109 -1.01 10.06 -26.41
N THR A 110 -1.85 9.43 -25.60
CA THR A 110 -2.08 7.99 -25.70
C THR A 110 -3.01 7.68 -26.87
N LYS A 111 -2.79 6.53 -27.51
CA LYS A 111 -3.70 5.97 -28.52
C LYS A 111 -4.42 4.72 -28.01
N ASP A 112 -4.08 4.28 -26.80
CA ASP A 112 -4.60 3.06 -26.20
C ASP A 112 -6.05 3.27 -25.76
N ALA A 113 -6.97 2.43 -26.25
CA ALA A 113 -8.33 2.39 -25.74
C ALA A 113 -8.38 1.69 -24.36
N PRO A 114 -9.25 2.13 -23.43
CA PRO A 114 -10.20 3.24 -23.53
C PRO A 114 -9.57 4.63 -23.26
N PHE A 115 -8.30 4.69 -22.86
CA PHE A 115 -7.65 5.88 -22.31
C PHE A 115 -7.49 7.04 -23.30
N ALA A 116 -7.44 6.76 -24.60
CA ALA A 116 -7.35 7.76 -25.67
C ALA A 116 -8.58 8.68 -25.76
N ASN A 117 -9.73 8.23 -25.25
CA ASN A 117 -11.01 8.95 -25.34
C ASN A 117 -11.42 9.64 -24.03
N LEU A 118 -10.53 9.68 -23.05
CA LEU A 118 -10.80 10.37 -21.79
C LEU A 118 -10.78 11.89 -21.98
N GLU A 119 -11.76 12.56 -21.38
CA GLU A 119 -11.92 14.02 -21.39
C GLU A 119 -11.39 14.68 -20.12
N ARG A 120 -11.47 13.98 -18.98
CA ARG A 120 -10.90 14.45 -17.71
C ARG A 120 -10.28 13.34 -16.90
N VAL A 121 -9.36 13.72 -16.02
CA VAL A 121 -8.77 12.87 -15.00
C VAL A 121 -8.95 13.50 -13.62
N GLU A 122 -9.24 12.65 -12.64
CA GLU A 122 -9.43 13.02 -11.25
C GLU A 122 -8.43 12.28 -10.37
N VAL A 123 -7.86 12.97 -9.39
CA VAL A 123 -7.12 12.34 -8.30
C VAL A 123 -8.09 12.17 -7.14
N VAL A 124 -8.24 10.93 -6.68
CA VAL A 124 -9.29 10.55 -5.74
C VAL A 124 -8.67 9.94 -4.50
N LYS A 125 -9.29 10.20 -3.34
CA LYS A 125 -9.05 9.50 -2.08
C LYS A 125 -10.27 8.62 -1.79
N GLY A 126 -10.09 7.30 -1.92
CA GLY A 126 -11.12 6.31 -1.63
C GLY A 126 -10.79 5.53 -0.36
N THR A 127 -11.81 5.28 0.45
CA THR A 127 -11.77 4.39 1.62
C THR A 127 -12.69 3.21 1.36
N TYR A 128 -12.19 2.00 1.57
CA TYR A 128 -12.85 0.74 1.25
C TYR A 128 -12.89 -0.17 2.48
N ASP A 129 -13.93 -0.99 2.57
CA ASP A 129 -13.99 -2.09 3.52
C ASP A 129 -13.30 -3.34 2.95
N PHE A 130 -12.43 -3.98 3.72
CA PHE A 130 -11.65 -5.11 3.23
C PHE A 130 -12.51 -6.34 2.95
N GLU A 131 -13.42 -6.67 3.84
CA GLU A 131 -14.26 -7.87 3.72
C GLU A 131 -15.19 -7.74 2.53
N THR A 132 -15.85 -6.60 2.39
CA THR A 132 -16.73 -6.29 1.26
C THR A 132 -15.96 -6.32 -0.07
N TYR A 133 -14.77 -5.71 -0.11
CA TYR A 133 -13.96 -5.65 -1.31
C TYR A 133 -13.43 -7.00 -1.77
N PHE A 134 -12.85 -7.80 -0.86
CA PHE A 134 -12.18 -9.04 -1.23
C PHE A 134 -13.07 -10.27 -1.16
N SER A 135 -13.97 -10.36 -0.16
CA SER A 135 -14.82 -11.54 0.03
C SER A 135 -16.10 -11.46 -0.81
N LYS A 136 -16.73 -10.28 -0.88
CA LYS A 136 -17.98 -10.09 -1.65
C LYS A 136 -17.75 -9.59 -3.06
N GLY A 137 -16.53 -9.14 -3.38
CA GLY A 137 -16.17 -8.59 -4.69
C GLY A 137 -16.76 -7.20 -4.97
N ASP A 138 -17.41 -6.58 -3.99
CA ASP A 138 -18.00 -5.25 -4.13
C ASP A 138 -16.91 -4.19 -3.95
N LYS A 139 -16.60 -3.53 -5.06
CA LYS A 139 -15.54 -2.52 -5.17
C LYS A 139 -16.06 -1.10 -4.99
N THR A 140 -17.24 -0.92 -4.41
CA THR A 140 -17.75 0.41 -4.09
C THR A 140 -16.99 0.98 -2.88
N PRO A 141 -16.52 2.25 -2.95
CA PRO A 141 -15.87 2.88 -1.81
C PRO A 141 -16.91 3.26 -0.74
N LEU A 142 -16.60 3.00 0.54
CA LEU A 142 -17.36 3.51 1.68
C LEU A 142 -17.40 5.04 1.70
N LYS A 143 -16.27 5.66 1.34
CA LYS A 143 -16.11 7.10 1.23
C LYS A 143 -15.17 7.42 0.11
N GLU A 144 -15.58 8.38 -0.71
CA GLU A 144 -14.76 8.87 -1.81
C GLU A 144 -14.71 10.39 -1.79
N LYS A 145 -13.52 10.95 -2.03
CA LYS A 145 -13.33 12.40 -2.17
C LYS A 145 -12.42 12.68 -3.35
N VAL A 146 -12.89 13.52 -4.27
CA VAL A 146 -12.06 14.11 -5.32
C VAL A 146 -11.12 15.13 -4.69
N LEU A 147 -9.83 14.99 -4.94
CA LEU A 147 -8.77 15.89 -4.46
C LEU A 147 -8.40 16.95 -5.49
N SER A 148 -8.53 16.62 -6.78
CA SER A 148 -8.23 17.51 -7.89
C SER A 148 -8.82 16.95 -9.18
N THR A 149 -9.22 17.84 -10.08
CA THR A 149 -9.75 17.49 -11.40
C THR A 149 -8.95 18.22 -12.48
N GLN A 150 -8.68 17.55 -13.59
CA GLN A 150 -7.96 18.13 -14.71
C GLN A 150 -8.55 17.64 -16.03
N ASN A 151 -8.93 18.58 -16.90
CA ASN A 151 -9.33 18.26 -18.27
C ASN A 151 -8.12 17.87 -19.13
N ILE A 152 -8.34 16.94 -20.03
CA ILE A 152 -7.36 16.41 -20.99
C ILE A 152 -7.53 17.20 -22.28
N VAL A 153 -6.54 18.02 -22.59
CA VAL A 153 -6.50 18.76 -23.85
C VAL A 153 -5.71 17.93 -24.85
N LYS A 154 -6.38 17.42 -25.89
CA LYS A 154 -5.74 16.70 -26.98
C LYS A 154 -4.95 17.68 -27.86
N PRO A 155 -3.76 17.29 -28.35
CA PRO A 155 -2.98 18.11 -29.28
C PRO A 155 -3.66 18.24 -30.64
#